data_AF-A0A2D4S5B0-F1
#
_entry.id   AF-A0A2D4S5B0-F1
#
_cell.length_a   1.000
_cell.length_b   1.000
_cell.length_c   1.000
_cell.angle_alpha   90.00
_cell.angle_beta   90.00
_cell.angle_gamma   90.00
#
_symmetry.space_group_name_H-M   'P 1'
#
loop_
_entity.id
_entity.type
_entity.pdbx_description
1 polymer ?
#
loop_
_entity_poly.entity_id
_entity_poly.type
_entity_poly.pdbx_seq_one_letter_code
_entity_poly.pdbx_strand_id
1 'polypeptide(L)' 'LLFLEHVAAPEGSQRRMWQNVLNGPWGKLAGNCHLNRDTEKSLLDAGFTLEQITRESLRKAMPLVRPSIRGVAKVSQAN' A
#
# COMPACT_ATOMS: atom_id res chain seq x y z
N LEU A 1 3.24 13.21 -7.85
CA LEU A 1 2.29 12.61 -6.90
C LEU A 1 2.95 12.54 -5.53
N LEU A 2 2.40 13.25 -4.54
CA LEU A 2 2.71 13.01 -3.13
C LEU A 2 1.72 11.94 -2.64
N PHE A 3 2.22 10.88 -2.00
CA PHE A 3 1.37 9.78 -1.52
C PHE A 3 1.65 9.48 -0.05
N LEU A 4 0.60 9.04 0.65
CA LEU A 4 0.62 8.42 1.97
C LEU A 4 -0.49 7.38 1.97
N GLU A 5 -0.13 6.11 1.91
CA GLU A 5 -1.09 5.01 1.81
C GLU A 5 -0.76 3.90 2.79
N HIS A 6 -1.79 3.21 3.26
CA HIS A 6 -1.60 1.90 3.88
C HIS A 6 -1.28 0.88 2.78
N VAL A 7 -0.46 -0.11 3.10
CA VAL A 7 -0.02 -1.12 2.13
C VAL A 7 -0.09 -2.53 2.70
N ALA A 8 0.04 -3.48 1.78
CA ALA A 8 0.52 -4.82 2.03
C ALA A 8 1.64 -4.86 3.07
N ALA A 9 1.51 -5.75 4.05
CA ALA A 9 2.65 -6.21 4.83
C ALA A 9 3.61 -7.00 3.94
N PRO A 10 4.89 -7.17 4.34
CA PRO A 10 5.87 -7.93 3.57
C PRO A 10 5.36 -9.34 3.21
N GLU A 11 5.70 -9.79 2.01
CA GLU A 11 5.40 -11.14 1.55
C GLU A 11 5.93 -12.20 2.54
N GLY A 12 5.15 -13.26 2.74
CA GLY A 12 5.45 -14.31 3.73
C GLY A 12 5.15 -13.95 5.19
N SER A 13 4.77 -12.71 5.51
CA SER A 13 4.39 -12.35 6.89
C SER A 13 2.98 -12.84 7.25
N GLN A 14 2.78 -13.23 8.52
CA GLN A 14 1.44 -13.59 9.03
C GLN A 14 0.42 -12.46 8.81
N ARG A 15 0.86 -11.21 8.90
CA ARG A 15 0.00 -10.05 8.64
C ARG A 15 -0.49 -10.02 7.19
N ARG A 16 0.38 -10.33 6.22
CA ARG A 16 0.03 -10.40 4.79
C ARG A 16 -1.00 -11.50 4.54
N MET A 17 -0.85 -12.66 5.20
CA MET A 17 -1.87 -13.72 5.16
C MET A 17 -3.24 -13.20 5.63
N TRP A 18 -3.30 -12.57 6.81
CA TRP A 18 -4.55 -12.03 7.34
C TRP A 18 -5.13 -10.91 6.48
N GLN A 19 -4.30 -10.02 5.93
CA GLN A 19 -4.73 -9.00 4.98
C GLN A 19 -5.39 -9.64 3.75
N ASN A 20 -4.84 -10.71 3.20
CA ASN A 20 -5.41 -11.42 2.05
C ASN A 20 -6.77 -12.08 2.38
N VAL A 21 -6.87 -12.74 3.54
CA VAL A 21 -8.11 -13.40 3.99
C VAL A 21 -9.23 -12.37 4.24
N LEU A 22 -8.90 -11.25 4.89
CA LEU A 22 -9.87 -10.24 5.30
C LEU A 22 -10.14 -9.20 4.20
N ASN A 23 -9.39 -9.20 3.10
CA ASN A 23 -9.53 -8.22 2.03
C ASN A 23 -10.95 -8.17 1.44
N GLY A 24 -11.57 -9.34 1.21
CA GLY A 24 -12.90 -9.44 0.63
C GLY A 24 -13.99 -8.79 1.50
N PRO A 25 -14.16 -9.21 2.76
CA PRO A 25 -15.06 -8.54 3.70
C PRO A 25 -14.73 -7.06 3.89
N TRP A 26 -13.44 -6.72 3.97
CA TRP A 26 -12.99 -5.34 4.16
C TRP A 26 -13.39 -4.42 3.02
N GLY A 27 -13.25 -4.85 1.77
CA GLY A 27 -13.66 -4.06 0.60
C GLY A 27 -15.14 -3.66 0.64
N LYS A 28 -16.01 -4.48 1.21
CA LYS A 28 -17.44 -4.15 1.37
C LYS A 28 -17.70 -3.11 2.47
N LEU A 29 -16.91 -3.12 3.54
CA LEU A 29 -17.10 -2.25 4.70
C LEU A 29 -16.36 -0.91 4.57
N ALA A 30 -15.21 -0.90 3.89
CA ALA A 30 -14.30 0.23 3.82
C ALA A 30 -14.31 0.90 2.43
N GLY A 31 -15.46 0.92 1.74
CA GLY A 31 -15.63 1.65 0.48
C GLY A 31 -14.69 1.16 -0.63
N ASN A 32 -14.55 -0.16 -0.79
CA ASN A 32 -13.67 -0.83 -1.75
C ASN A 32 -12.16 -0.60 -1.52
N CYS A 33 -11.77 -0.26 -0.30
CA CYS A 33 -10.37 -0.28 0.13
C CYS A 33 -9.81 -1.72 0.08
N HIS A 34 -8.56 -1.88 -0.37
CA HIS A 34 -7.89 -3.18 -0.46
C HIS A 34 -6.76 -3.27 0.58
N LEU A 35 -6.94 -4.07 1.64
CA LEU A 35 -5.94 -4.30 2.71
C LEU A 35 -4.60 -4.80 2.19
N ASN A 36 -4.63 -5.51 1.06
CA ASN A 36 -3.46 -6.15 0.47
C ASN A 36 -2.93 -5.40 -0.76
N ARG A 37 -3.31 -4.13 -0.96
CA ARG A 37 -2.79 -3.32 -2.06
C ARG A 37 -1.30 -3.10 -1.93
N ASP A 38 -0.59 -3.31 -3.04
CA ASP A 38 0.81 -2.93 -3.21
C ASP A 38 0.85 -1.64 -4.05
N THR A 39 0.84 -0.51 -3.37
CA THR A 39 0.83 0.81 -3.99
C THR A 39 2.16 1.11 -4.70
N GLU A 40 3.29 0.62 -4.19
CA GLU A 40 4.59 0.76 -4.83
C GLU A 40 4.58 0.06 -6.20
N LYS A 41 4.17 -1.21 -6.24
CA LYS A 41 4.02 -1.93 -7.51
C LYS A 41 3.02 -1.26 -8.45
N SER A 42 1.88 -0.80 -7.92
CA SER A 42 0.84 -0.15 -8.72
C SER A 42 1.34 1.15 -9.36
N LEU A 43 2.17 1.93 -8.65
CA LEU A 43 2.77 3.15 -9.19
C LEU A 43 3.79 2.84 -10.29
N LEU A 44 4.65 1.84 -10.08
CA LEU A 44 5.63 1.40 -11.08
C LEU A 44 4.93 0.88 -12.35
N ASP A 45 3.93 0.02 -12.19
CA ASP A 45 3.15 -0.55 -13.29
C ASP A 45 2.37 0.55 -14.06
N ALA A 46 2.02 1.66 -13.39
CA ALA A 46 1.40 2.84 -14.00
C ALA A 46 2.40 3.81 -14.66
N GLY A 47 3.70 3.47 -14.73
CA GLY A 47 4.72 4.29 -15.36
C GLY A 47 5.23 5.45 -14.51
N PHE A 48 5.06 5.39 -13.18
CA PHE A 48 5.72 6.33 -12.29
C PHE A 48 7.13 5.85 -11.92
N THR A 49 8.02 6.80 -11.69
CA THR A 49 9.27 6.61 -10.96
C THR A 49 9.07 7.08 -9.52
N LEU A 50 9.51 6.27 -8.56
CA LEU A 50 9.48 6.61 -7.12
C LEU A 50 10.75 7.37 -6.75
N GLU A 51 10.65 8.69 -6.53
CA GLU A 51 11.80 9.52 -6.16
C GLU A 51 12.15 9.42 -4.68
N GLN A 52 11.13 9.33 -3.83
CA GLN A 52 11.27 9.20 -2.38
C GLN A 52 10.25 8.20 -1.87
N ILE A 53 10.68 7.28 -1.01
CA ILE A 53 9.79 6.33 -0.34
C ILE A 53 10.25 6.11 1.10
N THR A 54 9.32 6.25 2.04
CA THR A 54 9.50 5.88 3.44
C THR A 54 8.48 4.81 3.79
N ARG A 55 8.95 3.67 4.32
CA ARG A 55 8.11 2.57 4.79
C ARG A 55 8.00 2.68 6.31
N GLU A 56 6.78 2.73 6.82
CA GLU A 56 6.51 2.98 8.23
C GLU A 56 5.44 2.02 8.77
N SER A 57 5.31 1.98 10.09
CA SER A 57 4.20 1.32 10.76
C SER A 57 3.45 2.30 11.64
N LEU A 58 2.22 2.64 11.26
CA LEU A 58 1.35 3.57 11.98
C LEU A 58 0.86 2.93 13.28
N ARG A 59 1.63 3.03 14.37
CA ARG A 59 1.39 2.25 15.59
C ARG A 59 0.02 2.44 16.25
N LYS A 60 -0.64 3.58 16.00
CA LYS A 60 -1.98 3.88 16.51
C LYS A 60 -3.12 3.31 15.63
N ALA A 61 -2.80 2.79 14.45
CA ALA A 61 -3.79 2.21 13.54
C ALA A 61 -4.03 0.71 13.84
N MET A 62 -5.14 0.17 13.33
CA MET A 62 -5.48 -1.24 13.43
C MET A 62 -4.37 -2.12 12.84
N PRO A 63 -3.95 -3.23 13.50
CA PRO A 63 -2.85 -4.10 13.07
C PRO A 63 -2.76 -4.45 11.57
N LEU A 64 -3.90 -4.58 10.89
CA LEU A 64 -4.00 -4.92 9.47
C LEU A 64 -3.76 -3.75 8.52
N VAL A 65 -3.93 -2.50 8.98
CA VAL A 65 -3.72 -1.28 8.18
C VAL A 65 -2.50 -0.47 8.63
N ARG A 66 -1.76 -0.95 9.64
CA ARG A 66 -0.54 -0.28 10.14
C ARG A 66 0.56 -0.14 9.12
N PRO A 67 0.87 -1.14 8.26
CA PRO A 67 1.93 -0.98 7.27
C PRO A 67 1.55 0.15 6.33
N SER A 68 2.43 1.12 6.16
CA SER A 68 2.18 2.30 5.33
C SER A 68 3.42 2.72 4.58
N ILE A 69 3.22 3.35 3.43
CA ILE A 69 4.27 4.05 2.70
C ILE A 69 3.88 5.51 2.51
N ARG A 70 4.89 6.38 2.50
CA ARG A 70 4.73 7.76 2.03
C ARG A 70 5.89 8.16 1.14
N GLY A 71 5.67 9.13 0.26
CA GLY A 71 6.71 9.53 -0.66
C GLY A 71 6.26 10.40 -1.81
N VAL A 72 7.18 10.60 -2.74
CA VAL A 72 6.97 11.36 -3.97
C VAL A 72 7.24 10.46 -5.17
N ALA A 73 6.28 10.40 -6.08
CA ALA A 73 6.37 9.72 -7.37
C ALA A 73 6.23 10.74 -8.51
N LYS A 74 6.99 10.57 -9.59
CA LYS A 74 6.87 11.36 -10.82
C LYS A 74 6.50 10.46 -11.98
N VAL A 75 5.73 10.99 -12.93
CA VAL A 75 5.48 10.28 -14.18
C VAL A 75 6.83 10.15 -14.89
N SER A 76 7.20 8.93 -15.24
CA SER A 76 8.37 8.68 -16.07
C SER A 76 8.09 9.33 -17.42
N GLN A 77 8.82 10.38 -17.76
CA GLN A 77 8.69 10.97 -19.10
C GLN A 77 9.20 9.93 -20.09
N ALA A 78 8.29 9.37 -20.89
CA ALA A 78 8.66 8.67 -22.11
C ALA A 78 9.27 9.74 -23.03
N ASN A 79 10.58 9.63 -23.27
CA ASN A 79 11.25 10.32 -24.37
C ASN A 79 10.71 9.79 -25.71
#